data_AF-A0AAV3URI4-F1
#
_entry.id   AF-A0AAV3URI4-F1
#
_cell.length_a   1.000
_cell.length_b   1.000
_cell.length_c   1.000
_cell.angle_alpha   90.00
_cell.angle_beta   90.00
_cell.angle_gamma   90.00
#
_symmetry.space_group_name_H-M   'P 1'
#
loop_
_entity.id
_entity.type
_entity.pdbx_description
1 polymer ?
#
loop_
_entity_poly.entity_id
_entity_poly.type
_entity_poly.pdbx_seq_one_letter_code
_entity_poly.pdbx_strand_id
1 'polypeptide(L)'
;MSTDSITLPIKPVTNDPLEERLTTNVTQKVLPARYLQTDATGNVIETPHQLFERVTRNIAMVEATYGNDVEHWATRFEELMTRLEFMPNSPTLMNAGTDIQQLAACFVLTPHDSIDSVFETVKQAATIFQSGGGVGYSFSQLRPRGDRIWSTGGTTSGPVSFMRVYDTMCEQIRQGGKRRGAQMGILRADHPDIGRFCVAKRTEGEFPNFNFSVGITDEFYNAVSADRRYSLFNPRTGTHQLVTEETAQFYSTEFEDASPLTVEENI
;
A
#
# COMPACT_ATOMS: atom_id res chain seq x y z
N MET A 1 1.22 -11.52 35.57
CA MET A 1 2.52 -12.04 35.08
C MET A 1 3.47 -10.87 35.12
N SER A 2 4.53 -10.95 35.95
CA SER A 2 5.55 -9.88 36.02
C SER A 2 6.28 -9.83 34.67
N THR A 3 6.47 -8.61 34.17
CA THR A 3 7.20 -8.29 32.94
C THR A 3 8.71 -8.56 33.03
N ASP A 4 9.20 -9.05 34.18
CA ASP A 4 10.64 -9.20 34.45
C ASP A 4 11.24 -10.50 33.89
N SER A 5 10.44 -11.33 33.21
CA SER A 5 10.89 -12.57 32.57
C SER A 5 10.87 -12.53 31.05
N ILE A 6 10.80 -11.34 30.43
CA ILE A 6 10.94 -11.22 28.98
C ILE A 6 12.43 -11.17 28.65
N THR A 7 13.00 -12.32 28.30
CA THR A 7 14.31 -12.38 27.66
C THR A 7 14.19 -11.72 26.30
N LEU A 8 14.70 -10.49 26.17
CA LEU A 8 14.82 -9.84 24.86
C LEU A 8 15.69 -10.72 23.96
N PRO A 9 15.35 -10.88 22.66
CA PRO A 9 16.21 -11.61 21.75
C PRO A 9 17.60 -11.00 21.79
N ILE A 10 18.60 -11.83 22.08
CA ILE A 10 20.01 -11.44 22.00
C ILE A 10 20.22 -10.91 20.58
N LYS A 11 20.52 -9.62 20.44
CA LYS A 11 21.05 -9.09 19.19
C LYS A 11 22.41 -9.77 19.06
N PRO A 12 22.60 -10.79 18.20
CA PRO A 12 23.85 -11.51 18.17
C PRO A 12 24.82 -10.55 17.50
N VAL A 13 25.60 -9.80 18.26
CA VAL A 13 26.70 -8.94 17.77
C VAL A 13 28.05 -9.60 18.09
N THR A 14 28.03 -10.91 18.33
CA THR A 14 29.19 -11.76 18.53
C THR A 14 29.87 -12.03 17.17
N ASN A 15 31.17 -12.37 17.20
CA ASN A 15 31.97 -12.74 16.03
C ASN A 15 31.57 -14.10 15.41
N ASP A 16 30.39 -14.61 15.75
CA ASP A 16 29.91 -15.90 15.26
C ASP A 16 29.55 -15.79 13.77
N PRO A 17 29.71 -16.88 12.98
CA PRO A 17 29.31 -16.92 11.57
C PRO A 17 27.85 -16.50 11.37
N LEU A 18 27.55 -15.88 10.23
CA LEU A 18 26.19 -15.41 9.89
C LEU A 18 25.15 -16.53 10.04
N GLU A 19 25.51 -17.73 9.62
CA GLU A 19 24.67 -18.93 9.63
C GLU A 19 24.23 -19.32 11.05
N GLU A 20 25.08 -19.10 12.05
CA GLU A 20 24.78 -19.39 13.46
C GLU A 20 23.92 -18.29 14.10
N ARG A 21 23.99 -17.08 13.54
CA ARG A 21 23.24 -15.90 14.01
C ARG A 21 21.83 -15.83 13.40
N LEU A 22 21.58 -16.52 12.30
CA LEU A 22 20.26 -16.65 11.68
C LEU A 22 19.49 -17.81 12.30
N THR A 23 18.22 -17.56 12.68
CA THR A 23 17.38 -18.64 13.20
C THR A 23 17.12 -19.70 12.12
N THR A 24 16.90 -20.95 12.56
CA THR A 24 16.54 -22.08 11.68
C THR A 24 15.32 -21.77 10.80
N ASN A 25 14.36 -21.00 11.31
CA ASN A 25 13.20 -20.57 10.52
C ASN A 25 13.60 -19.64 9.36
N VAL A 26 14.55 -18.74 9.59
CA VAL A 26 15.05 -17.84 8.53
C VAL A 26 15.78 -18.62 7.46
N THR A 27 16.71 -19.48 7.86
CA THR A 27 17.58 -20.23 6.93
C THR A 27 16.83 -21.32 6.17
N GLN A 28 15.90 -22.04 6.81
CA GLN A 28 15.23 -23.19 6.17
C GLN A 28 13.88 -22.84 5.51
N LYS A 29 13.22 -21.73 5.90
CA LYS A 29 11.89 -21.39 5.38
C LYS A 29 11.86 -20.03 4.70
N VAL A 30 12.24 -18.97 5.40
CA VAL A 30 12.02 -17.60 4.92
C VAL A 30 12.90 -17.24 3.74
N LEU A 31 14.22 -17.48 3.84
CA LEU A 31 15.17 -17.16 2.77
C LEU A 31 14.89 -17.98 1.50
N PRO A 32 14.78 -19.33 1.55
CA PRO A 32 14.49 -20.16 0.37
C PRO A 32 13.17 -19.79 -0.31
N ALA A 33 12.12 -19.54 0.47
CA ALA A 33 10.79 -19.31 -0.10
C ALA A 33 10.64 -17.94 -0.78
N ARG A 34 11.48 -16.95 -0.43
CA ARG A 34 11.23 -15.55 -0.80
C ARG A 34 12.40 -14.79 -1.38
N TYR A 35 13.62 -15.02 -0.90
CA TYR A 35 14.75 -14.11 -1.13
C TYR A 35 15.85 -14.72 -1.97
N LEU A 36 16.12 -16.01 -1.79
CA LEU A 36 17.18 -16.69 -2.53
C LEU A 36 16.78 -16.91 -3.99
N GLN A 37 17.73 -16.75 -4.90
CA GLN A 37 17.53 -17.07 -6.30
C GLN A 37 17.28 -18.57 -6.51
N THR A 38 16.43 -18.86 -7.49
CA THR A 38 16.08 -20.22 -7.88
C THR A 38 16.33 -20.40 -9.37
N ASP A 39 16.73 -21.60 -9.78
CA ASP A 39 16.79 -21.96 -11.19
C ASP A 39 15.40 -22.10 -11.82
N ALA A 40 15.36 -22.38 -13.14
CA ALA A 40 14.11 -22.58 -13.88
C ALA A 40 13.27 -23.78 -13.41
N THR A 41 13.87 -24.70 -12.66
CA THR A 41 13.19 -25.86 -12.06
C THR A 41 12.75 -25.62 -10.61
N GLY A 42 13.07 -24.45 -10.05
CA GLY A 42 12.69 -24.04 -8.70
C GLY A 42 13.69 -24.43 -7.60
N ASN A 43 14.88 -24.97 -7.94
CA ASN A 43 15.89 -25.27 -6.93
C ASN A 43 16.61 -23.99 -6.51
N VAL A 44 16.87 -23.85 -5.21
CA VAL A 44 17.65 -22.73 -4.67
C VAL A 44 19.11 -22.87 -5.10
N ILE A 45 19.64 -21.81 -5.73
CA ILE A 45 21.02 -21.75 -6.26
C ILE A 45 21.88 -20.69 -5.58
N GLU A 46 21.34 -20.02 -4.55
CA GLU A 46 21.98 -18.91 -3.86
C GLU A 46 22.02 -19.18 -2.36
N THR A 47 23.16 -18.91 -1.72
CA THR A 47 23.31 -18.94 -0.25
C THR A 47 22.96 -17.58 0.38
N PRO A 48 22.70 -17.50 1.70
CA PRO A 48 22.48 -16.22 2.37
C PRO A 48 23.63 -15.21 2.18
N HIS A 49 24.87 -15.69 2.15
CA HIS A 49 26.03 -14.85 1.87
C HIS A 49 26.00 -14.32 0.42
N GLN A 50 25.75 -15.19 -0.55
CA GLN A 50 25.66 -14.80 -1.97
C GLN A 50 24.51 -13.80 -2.23
N LEU A 51 23.39 -13.93 -1.50
CA LEU A 51 22.31 -12.94 -1.49
C LEU A 51 22.82 -11.56 -1.06
N PHE A 52 23.60 -11.49 0.02
CA PHE A 52 24.15 -10.22 0.52
C PHE A 52 25.17 -9.64 -0.45
N GLU A 53 26.08 -10.46 -0.99
CA GLU A 53 27.05 -10.06 -2.01
C GLU A 53 26.35 -9.49 -3.25
N ARG A 54 25.34 -10.19 -3.80
CA ARG A 54 24.56 -9.73 -4.95
C ARG A 54 23.92 -8.37 -4.69
N VAL A 55 23.24 -8.23 -3.55
CA VAL A 55 22.51 -7.00 -3.21
C VAL A 55 23.48 -5.84 -3.03
N THR A 56 24.51 -6.02 -2.22
CA THR A 56 25.47 -4.95 -1.86
C THR A 56 26.27 -4.48 -3.07
N ARG A 57 26.74 -5.42 -3.90
CA ARG A 57 27.44 -5.09 -5.14
C ARG A 57 26.55 -4.34 -6.13
N ASN A 58 25.30 -4.79 -6.31
CA ASN A 58 24.37 -4.12 -7.21
C ASN A 58 24.07 -2.68 -6.76
N ILE A 59 23.87 -2.45 -5.47
CA ILE A 59 23.64 -1.09 -4.92
C ILE A 59 24.89 -0.22 -5.06
N ALA A 60 26.08 -0.77 -4.77
CA ALA A 60 27.33 -0.02 -4.84
C ALA A 60 27.72 0.40 -6.28
N MET A 61 27.17 -0.23 -7.32
CA MET A 61 27.48 0.14 -8.71
C MET A 61 27.21 1.62 -9.04
N VAL A 62 26.27 2.27 -8.35
CA VAL A 62 25.96 3.69 -8.57
C VAL A 62 27.16 4.60 -8.24
N GLU A 63 28.03 4.17 -7.33
CA GLU A 63 29.21 4.91 -6.86
C GLU A 63 30.21 5.18 -7.99
N ALA A 64 30.29 4.29 -8.99
CA ALA A 64 31.09 4.52 -10.19
C ALA A 64 30.67 5.79 -10.94
N THR A 65 29.38 6.13 -10.92
CA THR A 65 28.84 7.36 -11.55
C THR A 65 29.34 8.62 -10.86
N TYR A 66 29.67 8.52 -9.58
CA TYR A 66 30.21 9.62 -8.77
C TYR A 66 31.74 9.60 -8.68
N GLY A 67 32.42 8.65 -9.36
CA GLY A 67 33.87 8.51 -9.33
C GLY A 67 34.42 7.88 -8.05
N ASN A 68 33.58 7.18 -7.29
CA ASN A 68 33.94 6.51 -6.05
C ASN A 68 34.30 5.03 -6.28
N ASP A 69 34.95 4.41 -5.29
CA ASP A 69 35.33 2.99 -5.31
C ASP A 69 34.13 2.09 -4.98
N VAL A 70 33.65 1.35 -5.99
CA VAL A 70 32.52 0.42 -5.87
C VAL A 70 32.81 -0.71 -4.90
N GLU A 71 34.02 -1.28 -4.91
CA GLU A 71 34.36 -2.43 -4.06
C GLU A 71 34.45 -1.99 -2.60
N HIS A 72 35.02 -0.80 -2.34
CA HIS A 72 35.00 -0.20 -1.00
C HIS A 72 33.58 -0.14 -0.43
N TRP A 73 32.62 0.41 -1.19
CA TRP A 73 31.25 0.55 -0.71
C TRP A 73 30.48 -0.76 -0.63
N ALA A 74 30.69 -1.69 -1.58
CA ALA A 74 30.10 -3.03 -1.53
C ALA A 74 30.50 -3.77 -0.25
N THR A 75 31.80 -3.79 0.07
CA THR A 75 32.31 -4.41 1.31
C THR A 75 31.70 -3.77 2.56
N ARG A 76 31.59 -2.43 2.61
CA ARG A 76 30.98 -1.77 3.79
C ARG A 76 29.50 -2.10 3.96
N PHE A 77 28.74 -2.19 2.87
CA PHE A 77 27.33 -2.58 2.95
C PHE A 77 27.18 -4.05 3.36
N GLU A 78 28.05 -4.92 2.85
CA GLU A 78 28.09 -6.34 3.22
C GLU A 78 28.41 -6.54 4.70
N GLU A 79 29.38 -5.81 5.25
CA GLU A 79 29.69 -5.84 6.68
C GLU A 79 28.47 -5.46 7.53
N LEU A 80 27.76 -4.39 7.17
CA LEU A 80 26.55 -3.94 7.88
C LEU A 80 25.43 -4.98 7.83
N MET A 81 25.21 -5.60 6.67
CA MET A 81 24.17 -6.61 6.47
C MET A 81 24.51 -7.93 7.17
N THR A 82 25.75 -8.39 7.05
CA THR A 82 26.25 -9.60 7.73
C THR A 82 26.23 -9.42 9.23
N ARG A 83 26.55 -8.22 9.74
CA ARG A 83 26.43 -7.89 11.18
C ARG A 83 25.00 -7.64 11.63
N LEU A 84 24.01 -7.71 10.73
CA LEU A 84 22.59 -7.44 11.01
C LEU A 84 22.38 -6.06 11.67
N GLU A 85 23.29 -5.12 11.41
CA GLU A 85 23.19 -3.72 11.85
C GLU A 85 22.24 -2.95 10.94
N PHE A 86 22.18 -3.35 9.68
CA PHE A 86 21.27 -2.84 8.67
C PHE A 86 20.71 -3.97 7.81
N MET A 87 19.46 -3.86 7.39
CA MET A 87 18.86 -4.75 6.42
C MET A 87 17.96 -3.92 5.50
N PRO A 88 18.15 -3.97 4.17
CA PRO A 88 17.28 -3.24 3.26
C PRO A 88 15.88 -3.88 3.21
N ASN A 89 14.94 -3.19 2.58
CA ASN A 89 13.57 -3.69 2.45
C ASN A 89 13.51 -5.02 1.66
N SER A 90 12.36 -5.71 1.72
CA SER A 90 12.21 -7.00 1.03
C SER A 90 12.44 -6.92 -0.49
N PRO A 91 11.89 -5.95 -1.24
CA PRO A 91 12.13 -5.89 -2.69
C PRO A 91 13.59 -5.68 -3.06
N THR A 92 14.36 -4.92 -2.28
CA THR A 92 15.80 -4.77 -2.51
C THR A 92 16.51 -6.11 -2.37
N LEU A 93 16.22 -6.89 -1.33
CA LEU A 93 16.79 -8.25 -1.17
C LEU A 93 16.38 -9.19 -2.31
N MET A 94 15.12 -9.12 -2.74
CA MET A 94 14.56 -9.99 -3.78
C MET A 94 15.07 -9.66 -5.18
N ASN A 95 15.23 -8.37 -5.50
CA ASN A 95 15.32 -7.90 -6.89
C ASN A 95 16.66 -7.22 -7.24
N ALA A 96 17.48 -6.81 -6.27
CA ALA A 96 18.78 -6.21 -6.59
C ALA A 96 19.64 -7.22 -7.34
N GLY A 97 20.16 -6.81 -8.50
CA GLY A 97 20.97 -7.69 -9.36
C GLY A 97 20.18 -8.77 -10.11
N THR A 98 18.84 -8.67 -10.19
CA THR A 98 18.00 -9.48 -11.09
C THR A 98 17.53 -8.65 -12.28
N ASP A 99 16.81 -9.24 -13.24
CA ASP A 99 16.25 -8.50 -14.38
C ASP A 99 15.11 -7.53 -13.98
N ILE A 100 14.45 -7.76 -12.83
CA ILE A 100 13.29 -6.96 -12.40
C ILE A 100 13.74 -5.59 -11.86
N GLN A 101 14.85 -5.52 -11.12
CA GLN A 101 15.44 -4.31 -10.51
C GLN A 101 14.48 -3.35 -9.78
N GLN A 102 13.28 -3.79 -9.39
CA GLN A 102 12.35 -2.98 -8.61
C GLN A 102 12.72 -3.05 -7.13
N LEU A 103 13.47 -2.06 -6.65
CA LEU A 103 13.98 -2.02 -5.27
C LEU A 103 13.01 -1.31 -4.31
N ALA A 104 12.13 -0.46 -4.85
CA ALA A 104 11.11 0.25 -4.08
C ALA A 104 9.88 -0.64 -3.82
N ALA A 105 9.34 -0.56 -2.59
CA ALA A 105 8.23 -1.40 -2.16
C ALA A 105 6.87 -0.72 -2.21
N CYS A 106 6.82 0.59 -1.94
CA CYS A 106 5.59 1.32 -1.68
C CYS A 106 5.50 2.50 -2.62
N PHE A 107 4.37 2.61 -3.31
CA PHE A 107 4.09 3.68 -4.26
C PHE A 107 2.80 4.39 -3.85
N VAL A 108 2.70 5.67 -4.20
CA VAL A 108 1.49 6.47 -4.00
C VAL A 108 1.04 7.01 -5.34
N LEU A 109 -0.19 6.67 -5.73
CA LEU A 109 -0.83 7.21 -6.92
C LEU A 109 -2.11 7.94 -6.51
N THR A 110 -2.52 8.95 -7.24
CA THR A 110 -3.76 9.69 -6.93
C THR A 110 -4.53 9.89 -8.22
N PRO A 111 -5.66 9.18 -8.42
CA PRO A 111 -6.51 9.43 -9.57
C PRO A 111 -7.14 10.82 -9.46
N HIS A 112 -7.07 11.58 -10.55
CA HIS A 112 -7.80 12.83 -10.70
C HIS A 112 -9.24 12.55 -11.17
N ASP A 113 -10.10 13.56 -11.09
CA ASP A 113 -11.52 13.50 -11.42
C ASP A 113 -11.80 13.43 -12.94
N SER A 114 -11.23 12.42 -13.61
CA SER A 114 -11.48 12.07 -15.01
C SER A 114 -11.33 10.58 -15.24
N ILE A 115 -12.09 10.04 -16.20
CA ILE A 115 -12.01 8.61 -16.58
C ILE A 115 -10.59 8.26 -17.04
N ASP A 116 -9.97 9.11 -17.85
CA ASP A 116 -8.60 8.88 -18.33
C ASP A 116 -7.61 8.77 -17.18
N SER A 117 -7.69 9.66 -16.17
CA SER A 117 -6.80 9.60 -15.01
C SER A 117 -7.07 8.37 -14.14
N VAL A 118 -8.34 8.02 -13.94
CA VAL A 118 -8.73 6.82 -13.18
C VAL A 118 -8.14 5.57 -13.83
N PHE A 119 -8.31 5.37 -15.15
CA PHE A 119 -7.81 4.16 -15.81
C PHE A 119 -6.30 4.18 -16.08
N GLU A 120 -5.67 5.34 -16.28
CA GLU A 120 -4.21 5.44 -16.31
C GLU A 120 -3.61 5.05 -14.95
N THR A 121 -4.23 5.47 -13.85
CA THR A 121 -3.81 5.06 -12.50
C THR A 121 -3.95 3.55 -12.31
N VAL A 122 -5.03 2.91 -12.80
CA VAL A 122 -5.19 1.46 -12.78
C VAL A 122 -4.07 0.76 -13.56
N LYS A 123 -3.72 1.25 -14.75
CA LYS A 123 -2.63 0.70 -15.58
C LYS A 123 -1.27 0.83 -14.89
N GLN A 124 -0.97 1.99 -14.29
CA GLN A 124 0.26 2.21 -13.55
C GLN A 124 0.36 1.27 -12.35
N ALA A 125 -0.73 1.15 -11.58
CA ALA A 125 -0.82 0.22 -10.47
C ALA A 125 -0.60 -1.23 -10.90
N ALA A 126 -1.19 -1.66 -12.02
CA ALA A 126 -0.98 -2.99 -12.57
C ALA A 126 0.50 -3.28 -12.86
N THR A 127 1.21 -2.30 -13.42
CA THR A 127 2.66 -2.40 -13.70
C THR A 127 3.47 -2.49 -12.40
N ILE A 128 3.08 -1.73 -11.37
CA ILE A 128 3.72 -1.78 -10.05
C ILE A 128 3.48 -3.14 -9.37
N PHE A 129 2.27 -3.69 -9.44
CA PHE A 129 1.97 -5.00 -8.88
C PHE A 129 2.73 -6.12 -9.58
N GLN A 130 2.88 -6.04 -10.90
CA GLN A 130 3.67 -7.00 -11.68
C GLN A 130 5.12 -7.07 -11.19
N SER A 131 5.70 -5.93 -10.80
CA SER A 131 7.06 -5.85 -10.24
C SER A 131 7.15 -6.12 -8.72
N GLY A 132 6.02 -6.43 -8.06
CA GLY A 132 5.97 -6.80 -6.65
C GLY A 132 5.81 -5.64 -5.66
N GLY A 133 5.52 -4.44 -6.15
CA GLY A 133 5.23 -3.25 -5.32
C GLY A 133 3.81 -3.25 -4.77
N GLY A 134 3.59 -2.47 -3.70
CA GLY A 134 2.26 -2.12 -3.19
C GLY A 134 1.91 -0.67 -3.54
N VAL A 135 0.61 -0.37 -3.63
CA VAL A 135 0.14 0.97 -4.03
C VAL A 135 -0.87 1.52 -3.03
N GLY A 136 -0.62 2.74 -2.57
CA GLY A 136 -1.58 3.56 -1.85
C GLY A 136 -2.26 4.57 -2.80
N TYR A 137 -3.55 4.78 -2.62
CA TYR A 137 -4.33 5.72 -3.41
C TYR A 137 -5.06 6.71 -2.52
N SER A 138 -5.05 7.99 -2.91
CA SER A 138 -6.01 8.96 -2.38
C SER A 138 -7.16 9.11 -3.36
N PHE A 139 -8.35 8.71 -2.96
CA PHE A 139 -9.57 8.88 -3.77
C PHE A 139 -10.30 10.20 -3.49
N SER A 140 -9.72 11.04 -2.62
CA SER A 140 -10.37 12.26 -2.11
C SER A 140 -10.56 13.37 -3.15
N GLN A 141 -9.95 13.25 -4.34
CA GLN A 141 -10.13 14.21 -5.43
C GLN A 141 -11.28 13.84 -6.36
N LEU A 142 -11.78 12.60 -6.29
CA LEU A 142 -12.89 12.17 -7.14
C LEU A 142 -14.18 12.82 -6.68
N ARG A 143 -15.03 13.24 -7.62
CA ARG A 143 -16.34 13.79 -7.27
C ARG A 143 -17.22 12.75 -6.53
N PRO A 144 -18.07 13.18 -5.60
CA PRO A 144 -18.89 12.27 -4.82
C PRO A 144 -19.99 11.61 -5.67
N ARG A 145 -20.48 10.45 -5.23
CA ARG A 145 -21.61 9.73 -5.83
C ARG A 145 -22.81 10.67 -6.00
N GLY A 146 -23.53 10.55 -7.11
CA GLY A 146 -24.67 11.42 -7.42
C GLY A 146 -24.29 12.74 -8.08
N ASP A 147 -23.01 13.16 -8.02
CA ASP A 147 -22.59 14.40 -8.68
C ASP A 147 -22.66 14.28 -10.21
N ARG A 148 -22.94 15.40 -10.87
CA ARG A 148 -23.32 15.44 -12.29
C ARG A 148 -22.13 15.21 -13.22
N ILE A 149 -22.36 14.45 -14.29
CA ILE A 149 -21.42 14.26 -15.40
C ILE A 149 -21.88 15.11 -16.58
N TRP A 150 -21.19 16.23 -16.83
CA TRP A 150 -21.58 17.18 -17.88
C TRP A 150 -21.59 16.59 -19.29
N SER A 151 -20.66 15.68 -19.60
CA SER A 151 -20.53 15.10 -20.94
C SER A 151 -21.66 14.14 -21.31
N THR A 152 -22.21 13.40 -20.34
CA THR A 152 -23.25 12.38 -20.57
C THR A 152 -24.63 12.79 -20.04
N GLY A 153 -24.72 13.85 -19.25
CA GLY A 153 -25.95 14.29 -18.59
C GLY A 153 -26.40 13.40 -17.41
N GLY A 154 -25.67 12.33 -17.10
CA GLY A 154 -25.94 11.43 -15.97
C GLY A 154 -25.25 11.85 -14.68
N THR A 155 -25.20 10.91 -13.72
CA THR A 155 -24.54 11.08 -12.41
C THR A 155 -23.43 10.04 -12.23
N THR A 156 -22.45 10.36 -11.38
CA THR A 156 -21.33 9.44 -11.07
C THR A 156 -21.71 8.44 -9.97
N SER A 157 -21.06 7.26 -9.99
CA SER A 157 -21.17 6.26 -8.93
C SER A 157 -20.26 6.53 -7.73
N GLY A 158 -19.37 7.53 -7.82
CA GLY A 158 -18.47 7.97 -6.76
C GLY A 158 -17.20 7.11 -6.57
N PRO A 159 -16.27 7.54 -5.70
CA PRO A 159 -14.96 6.91 -5.49
C PRO A 159 -15.06 5.43 -5.08
N VAL A 160 -15.96 5.06 -4.16
CA VAL A 160 -16.08 3.68 -3.65
C VAL A 160 -16.44 2.70 -4.77
N SER A 161 -17.25 3.11 -5.75
CA SER A 161 -17.57 2.29 -6.92
C SER A 161 -16.34 2.09 -7.82
N PHE A 162 -15.58 3.15 -8.10
CA PHE A 162 -14.35 3.04 -8.88
C PHE A 162 -13.29 2.17 -8.20
N MET A 163 -13.20 2.20 -6.86
CA MET A 163 -12.30 1.33 -6.10
C MET A 163 -12.51 -0.16 -6.41
N ARG A 164 -13.71 -0.61 -6.78
CA ARG A 164 -13.97 -2.01 -7.18
C ARG A 164 -13.18 -2.42 -8.42
N VAL A 165 -12.92 -1.49 -9.35
CA VAL A 165 -12.07 -1.73 -10.53
C VAL A 165 -10.64 -2.03 -10.11
N TYR A 166 -10.10 -1.24 -9.18
CA TYR A 166 -8.75 -1.43 -8.64
C TYR A 166 -8.63 -2.74 -7.84
N ASP A 167 -9.65 -3.07 -7.05
CA ASP A 167 -9.69 -4.29 -6.25
C ASP A 167 -9.67 -5.54 -7.13
N THR A 168 -10.53 -5.54 -8.16
CA THR A 168 -10.61 -6.62 -9.15
C THR A 168 -9.31 -6.76 -9.92
N MET A 169 -8.71 -5.65 -10.37
CA MET A 169 -7.43 -5.65 -11.07
C MET A 169 -6.32 -6.27 -10.22
N CYS A 170 -6.22 -5.89 -8.94
CA CYS A 170 -5.22 -6.48 -8.05
C CYS A 170 -5.44 -7.97 -7.84
N GLU A 171 -6.70 -8.44 -7.72
CA GLU A 171 -7.00 -9.88 -7.60
C GLU A 171 -6.44 -10.67 -8.78
N GLN A 172 -6.59 -10.15 -10.02
CA GLN A 172 -6.10 -10.84 -11.21
C GLN A 172 -4.57 -10.90 -11.28
N ILE A 173 -3.88 -9.84 -10.86
CA ILE A 173 -2.40 -9.78 -10.91
C ILE A 173 -1.75 -10.57 -9.77
N ARG A 174 -2.42 -10.66 -8.62
CA ARG A 174 -1.95 -11.38 -7.43
C ARG A 174 -1.59 -12.84 -7.70
N GLN A 175 -2.15 -13.44 -8.75
CA GLN A 175 -1.94 -14.85 -9.09
C GLN A 175 -0.56 -15.14 -9.72
N GLY A 176 0.21 -14.12 -10.12
CA GLY A 176 1.46 -14.30 -10.88
C GLY A 176 2.78 -14.14 -10.12
N GLY A 177 2.81 -13.63 -8.88
CA GLY A 177 4.04 -13.18 -8.21
C GLY A 177 4.39 -13.88 -6.88
N LYS A 178 5.68 -13.82 -6.46
CA LYS A 178 6.17 -14.31 -5.14
C LYS A 178 5.51 -13.62 -3.93
N ARG A 179 4.87 -12.46 -4.14
CA ARG A 179 4.21 -11.66 -3.11
C ARG A 179 2.78 -11.31 -3.55
N ARG A 180 1.85 -11.30 -2.60
CA ARG A 180 0.50 -10.76 -2.85
C ARG A 180 0.58 -9.24 -3.03
N GLY A 181 0.01 -8.74 -4.13
CA GLY A 181 -0.27 -7.31 -4.29
C GLY A 181 -1.13 -6.81 -3.13
N ALA A 182 -0.75 -5.68 -2.55
CA ALA A 182 -1.47 -5.06 -1.43
C ALA A 182 -1.76 -3.61 -1.80
N GLN A 183 -3.00 -3.20 -1.55
CA GLN A 183 -3.48 -1.87 -1.86
C GLN A 183 -3.95 -1.16 -0.61
N MET A 184 -3.82 0.16 -0.60
CA MET A 184 -4.40 1.00 0.43
C MET A 184 -5.23 2.10 -0.22
N GLY A 185 -6.49 2.23 0.16
CA GLY A 185 -7.36 3.33 -0.24
C GLY A 185 -7.45 4.33 0.90
N ILE A 186 -7.27 5.61 0.59
CA ILE A 186 -7.45 6.73 1.51
C ILE A 186 -8.59 7.61 1.02
N LEU A 187 -9.49 7.95 1.93
CA LEU A 187 -10.50 8.98 1.73
C LEU A 187 -10.49 9.95 2.92
N ARG A 188 -10.53 11.26 2.65
CA ARG A 188 -10.57 12.27 3.72
C ARG A 188 -11.88 12.18 4.51
N ALA A 189 -11.79 12.49 5.79
CA ALA A 189 -12.92 12.47 6.73
C ALA A 189 -14.04 13.47 6.37
N ASP A 190 -13.70 14.51 5.60
CA ASP A 190 -14.63 15.53 5.10
C ASP A 190 -15.14 15.23 3.69
N HIS A 191 -14.79 14.10 3.06
CA HIS A 191 -15.32 13.77 1.74
C HIS A 191 -16.80 13.32 1.83
N PRO A 192 -17.72 13.72 0.93
CA PRO A 192 -19.14 13.36 1.06
C PRO A 192 -19.42 11.85 1.06
N ASP A 193 -18.58 11.05 0.40
CA ASP A 193 -18.66 9.58 0.42
C ASP A 193 -17.92 8.90 1.59
N ILE A 194 -17.47 9.64 2.62
CA ILE A 194 -16.77 9.06 3.76
C ILE A 194 -17.58 7.99 4.48
N GLY A 195 -18.88 8.21 4.67
CA GLY A 195 -19.77 7.24 5.30
C GLY A 195 -19.80 5.92 4.52
N ARG A 196 -19.99 6.01 3.20
CA ARG A 196 -19.97 4.85 2.28
C ARG A 196 -18.64 4.12 2.30
N PHE A 197 -17.53 4.86 2.33
CA PHE A 197 -16.20 4.29 2.43
C PHE A 197 -16.00 3.52 3.74
N CYS A 198 -16.42 4.07 4.88
CA CYS A 198 -16.31 3.41 6.18
C CYS A 198 -17.12 2.12 6.27
N VAL A 199 -18.29 2.04 5.61
CA VAL A 199 -19.16 0.86 5.67
C VAL A 199 -18.90 -0.18 4.59
N ALA A 200 -18.14 0.17 3.54
CA ALA A 200 -17.95 -0.69 2.36
C ALA A 200 -17.31 -2.06 2.66
N LYS A 201 -16.64 -2.21 3.81
CA LYS A 201 -16.02 -3.46 4.27
C LYS A 201 -16.78 -4.17 5.40
N ARG A 202 -18.03 -3.78 5.69
CA ARG A 202 -18.84 -4.45 6.73
C ARG A 202 -19.13 -5.90 6.40
N THR A 203 -19.30 -6.21 5.12
CA THR A 203 -19.51 -7.57 4.64
C THR A 203 -18.16 -8.23 4.39
N GLU A 204 -17.95 -9.39 5.00
CA GLU A 204 -16.75 -10.19 4.79
C GLU A 204 -16.57 -10.50 3.29
N GLY A 205 -15.34 -10.36 2.79
CA GLY A 205 -15.03 -10.55 1.38
C GLY A 205 -15.22 -9.32 0.49
N GLU A 206 -15.79 -8.22 0.97
CA GLU A 206 -15.81 -6.95 0.24
C GLU A 206 -14.44 -6.24 0.33
N PHE A 207 -13.92 -5.80 -0.83
CA PHE A 207 -12.60 -5.17 -0.98
C PHE A 207 -11.46 -5.96 -0.30
N PRO A 208 -11.28 -7.26 -0.62
CA PRO A 208 -10.30 -8.13 0.03
C PRO A 208 -8.85 -7.71 -0.26
N ASN A 209 -8.61 -6.92 -1.31
CA ASN A 209 -7.26 -6.50 -1.70
C ASN A 209 -6.92 -5.08 -1.23
N PHE A 210 -7.83 -4.40 -0.54
CA PHE A 210 -7.63 -3.07 0.01
C PHE A 210 -7.56 -3.04 1.54
N ASN A 211 -6.60 -2.29 2.06
CA ASN A 211 -6.71 -1.65 3.36
C ASN A 211 -7.40 -0.29 3.20
N PHE A 212 -8.35 0.04 4.08
CA PHE A 212 -9.04 1.33 4.08
C PHE A 212 -8.47 2.21 5.20
N SER A 213 -8.14 3.44 4.86
CA SER A 213 -7.62 4.45 5.79
C SER A 213 -8.39 5.76 5.64
N VAL A 214 -8.77 6.36 6.76
CA VAL A 214 -9.47 7.65 6.75
C VAL A 214 -8.45 8.77 7.00
N GLY A 215 -8.38 9.73 6.08
CA GLY A 215 -7.56 10.92 6.21
C GLY A 215 -8.24 11.93 7.14
N ILE A 216 -7.85 11.95 8.41
CA ILE A 216 -8.37 12.89 9.40
C ILE A 216 -7.88 14.31 9.11
N THR A 217 -8.79 15.27 9.10
CA THR A 217 -8.47 16.70 8.97
C THR A 217 -8.50 17.38 10.34
N ASP A 218 -7.77 18.49 10.48
CA ASP A 218 -7.79 19.29 11.71
C ASP A 218 -9.21 19.77 12.04
N GLU A 219 -9.98 20.16 11.03
CA GLU A 219 -11.37 20.60 11.21
C GLU A 219 -12.25 19.47 11.77
N PHE A 220 -12.15 18.26 11.22
CA PHE A 220 -12.86 17.10 11.73
C PHE A 220 -12.46 16.78 13.17
N TYR A 221 -11.15 16.73 13.46
CA TYR A 221 -10.63 16.45 14.79
C TYR A 221 -11.13 17.46 15.82
N ASN A 222 -11.08 18.75 15.49
CA ASN A 222 -11.54 19.84 16.36
C ASN A 222 -13.06 19.84 16.55
N ALA A 223 -13.84 19.45 15.53
CA ALA A 223 -15.29 19.33 15.64
C ALA A 223 -15.67 18.19 16.59
N VAL A 224 -15.08 17.00 16.41
CA VAL A 224 -15.31 15.84 17.29
C VAL A 224 -14.88 16.13 18.72
N SER A 225 -13.72 16.74 18.93
CA SER A 225 -13.20 17.06 20.27
C SER A 225 -14.07 18.05 21.03
N ALA A 226 -14.84 18.88 20.32
CA ALA A 226 -15.73 19.89 20.88
C ALA A 226 -17.21 19.48 20.84
N ASP A 227 -17.54 18.24 20.47
CA ASP A 227 -18.91 17.75 20.27
C ASP A 227 -19.74 18.65 19.33
N ARG A 228 -19.13 19.07 18.21
CA ARG A 228 -19.74 19.94 17.20
C ARG A 228 -19.92 19.21 15.88
N ARG A 229 -20.89 19.68 15.09
CA ARG A 229 -21.05 19.28 13.69
C ARG A 229 -19.86 19.78 12.86
N TYR A 230 -19.51 19.02 11.82
CA TYR A 230 -18.50 19.36 10.82
C TYR A 230 -19.13 19.43 9.43
N SER A 231 -18.38 19.92 8.45
CA SER A 231 -18.84 20.01 7.06
C SER A 231 -18.14 18.99 6.16
N LEU A 232 -18.90 18.46 5.20
CA LEU A 232 -18.41 17.70 4.08
C LEU A 232 -18.02 18.66 2.95
N PHE A 233 -16.89 18.42 2.30
CA PHE A 233 -16.30 19.22 1.24
C PHE A 233 -16.37 18.48 -0.10
N ASN A 234 -17.11 19.01 -1.07
CA ASN A 234 -17.12 18.45 -2.42
C ASN A 234 -15.89 18.96 -3.20
N PRO A 235 -14.96 18.06 -3.61
CA PRO A 235 -13.71 18.45 -4.27
C PRO A 235 -13.89 19.06 -5.67
N ARG A 236 -15.04 18.82 -6.32
CA ARG A 236 -15.35 19.33 -7.65
C ARG A 236 -15.95 20.74 -7.62
N THR A 237 -16.90 20.98 -6.71
CA THR A 237 -17.60 22.27 -6.61
C THR A 237 -16.91 23.25 -5.67
N GLY A 238 -16.09 22.75 -4.73
CA GLY A 238 -15.54 23.53 -3.63
C GLY A 238 -16.59 23.90 -2.57
N THR A 239 -17.77 23.29 -2.59
CA THR A 239 -18.85 23.60 -1.65
C THR A 239 -18.72 22.80 -0.37
N HIS A 240 -19.03 23.45 0.75
CA HIS A 240 -19.14 22.82 2.06
C HIS A 240 -20.60 22.61 2.43
N GLN A 241 -20.92 21.42 2.94
CA GLN A 241 -22.26 21.05 3.39
C GLN A 241 -22.16 20.58 4.84
N LEU A 242 -22.98 21.16 5.74
CA LEU A 242 -22.98 20.74 7.14
C LEU A 242 -23.58 19.33 7.27
N VAL A 243 -22.96 18.47 8.07
CA VAL A 243 -23.51 17.14 8.37
C VAL A 243 -24.85 17.26 9.11
N THR A 244 -25.87 16.56 8.62
CA THR A 244 -27.23 16.49 9.20
C THR A 244 -27.51 15.10 9.78
N GLU A 245 -28.66 14.93 10.42
CA GLU A 245 -29.10 13.60 10.91
C GLU A 245 -29.41 12.65 9.75
N GLU A 246 -29.82 13.18 8.59
CA GLU A 246 -30.07 12.39 7.38
C GLU A 246 -28.77 11.78 6.83
N THR A 247 -27.65 12.47 7.01
CA THR A 247 -26.31 11.97 6.66
C THR A 247 -25.92 10.73 7.48
N ALA A 248 -26.55 10.48 8.64
CA ALA A 248 -26.32 9.28 9.44
C ALA A 248 -26.84 7.99 8.77
N GLN A 249 -27.69 8.12 7.74
CA GLN A 249 -28.21 6.99 6.97
C GLN A 249 -27.10 6.18 6.28
N PHE A 250 -25.94 6.77 5.99
CA PHE A 250 -24.77 6.05 5.46
C PHE A 250 -24.33 4.87 6.32
N TYR A 251 -24.63 4.90 7.62
CA TYR A 251 -24.25 3.88 8.58
C TYR A 251 -25.32 2.80 8.78
N SER A 252 -26.47 2.90 8.10
CA SER A 252 -27.52 1.88 8.10
C SER A 252 -27.45 1.04 6.83
N THR A 253 -27.47 -0.28 6.97
CA THR A 253 -27.51 -1.23 5.83
C THR A 253 -28.79 -1.08 5.01
N GLU A 254 -29.86 -0.53 5.58
CA GLU A 254 -31.13 -0.28 4.88
C GLU A 254 -31.01 0.80 3.79
N PHE A 255 -30.00 1.68 3.88
CA PHE A 255 -29.81 2.81 2.97
C PHE A 255 -28.56 2.67 2.10
N GLU A 256 -27.89 1.51 2.13
CA GLU A 256 -26.68 1.21 1.36
C GLU A 256 -26.95 1.25 -0.16
N ASP A 257 -28.13 0.78 -0.57
CA ASP A 257 -28.63 0.74 -1.95
C ASP A 257 -29.76 1.75 -2.23
N ALA A 258 -29.97 2.73 -1.34
CA ALA A 258 -31.02 3.73 -1.53
C ALA A 258 -30.86 4.48 -2.86
N SER A 259 -32.01 4.75 -3.48
CA SER A 259 -32.11 5.44 -4.77
C SER A 259 -31.30 6.75 -4.78
N PRO A 260 -30.72 7.16 -5.92
CA PRO A 260 -30.03 8.45 -6.05
C PRO A 260 -30.86 9.65 -5.54
N LEU A 261 -32.19 9.57 -5.59
CA LEU A 261 -33.09 10.60 -5.04
C LEU A 261 -33.02 10.73 -3.51
N THR A 262 -32.76 9.63 -2.80
CA THR A 262 -32.50 9.62 -1.34
C THR A 262 -31.08 10.08 -1.01
N VAL A 263 -30.21 10.14 -2.02
CA VAL A 263 -28.85 10.67 -1.94
C VAL A 263 -28.80 12.17 -2.28
N GLU A 264 -29.69 12.67 -3.15
CA GLU A 264 -29.85 14.12 -3.43
C GLU A 264 -30.41 14.92 -2.24
N GLU A 265 -31.14 14.30 -1.31
CA GLU A 265 -31.49 14.95 -0.04
C GLU A 265 -30.31 14.95 0.95
N ASN A 266 -29.25 14.20 0.65
CA ASN A 266 -28.06 13.99 1.48
C ASN A 266 -26.75 14.52 0.87
N ILE A 267 -26.80 15.23 -0.28
CA ILE A 267 -25.67 15.89 -0.97
C ILE A 267 -26.13 17.24 -1.54
#